data_AF-A0A950SBQ1-F1
#
_entry.id   AF-A0A950SBQ1-F1
#
_cell.length_a   1.000
_cell.length_b   1.000
_cell.length_c   1.000
_cell.angle_alpha   90.00
_cell.angle_beta   90.00
_cell.angle_gamma   90.00
#
_symmetry.space_group_name_H-M   'P 1'
#
loop_
_entity.id
_entity.type
_entity.pdbx_description
1 polymer ?
#
loop_
_entity_poly.entity_id
_entity_poly.type
_entity_poly.pdbx_seq_one_letter_code
_entity_poly.pdbx_strand_id
1 'polypeptide(L)'
;MFKTEHELWVRSQLGEAEVDPERLVAQQVYAALIDGATTAARFADWYNWTSWALAPEPQWKENHLEAIQQLRRTVFAAIWPAKHPELEIALQHFSLVLSKAARTFREHGEIDGNIVRADMFYRRANSEVLYNERHDAFMGWIKECHELIFEATKAANWLADCVRKYVNPMFYALEGKFIVAYESGFNVSDLRPEYSIQERERLITQYQGLSGRK
;
A
#
# COMPACT_ATOMS: atom_id res chain seq x y z
N MET A 1 -15.77 9.96 6.89
CA MET A 1 -16.64 8.99 7.58
C MET A 1 -15.85 8.12 8.57
N PHE A 2 -14.67 7.58 8.22
CA PHE A 2 -13.86 6.74 9.11
C PHE A 2 -13.34 7.37 10.42
N LYS A 3 -12.99 8.65 10.42
CA LYS A 3 -12.44 9.33 11.62
C LYS A 3 -13.43 9.34 12.79
N THR A 4 -14.71 9.58 12.50
CA THR A 4 -15.77 9.64 13.52
C THR A 4 -16.07 8.27 14.11
N GLU A 5 -16.05 7.21 13.31
CA GLU A 5 -16.21 5.82 13.78
C GLU A 5 -15.03 5.36 14.62
N HIS A 6 -13.81 5.75 14.22
CA HIS A 6 -12.60 5.47 15.00
C HIS A 6 -12.62 6.20 16.36
N GLU A 7 -12.97 7.49 16.39
CA GLU A 7 -13.10 8.26 17.62
C GLU A 7 -14.20 7.71 18.55
N LEU A 8 -15.32 7.24 17.99
CA LEU A 8 -16.40 6.59 18.75
C LEU A 8 -15.97 5.24 19.31
N TRP A 9 -15.23 4.44 18.55
CA TRP A 9 -14.69 3.16 19.03
C TRP A 9 -13.67 3.39 20.16
N VAL A 10 -12.74 4.34 20.00
CA VAL A 10 -11.80 4.73 21.06
C VAL A 10 -12.56 5.14 22.32
N ARG A 11 -13.61 5.97 22.20
CA ARG A 11 -14.43 6.39 23.35
C ARG A 11 -15.19 5.24 24.01
N SER A 12 -15.67 4.26 23.24
CA SER A 12 -16.39 3.09 23.79
C SER A 12 -15.49 2.16 24.61
N GLN A 13 -14.17 2.15 24.33
CA GLN A 13 -13.19 1.38 25.11
C GLN A 13 -12.75 2.08 26.41
N LEU A 14 -13.10 3.36 26.61
CA LEU A 14 -12.72 4.18 27.78
C LEU A 14 -13.67 4.03 28.98
N GLY A 15 -14.71 3.18 28.89
CA GLY A 15 -15.62 2.92 30.00
C GLY A 15 -15.06 1.88 30.98
N GLU A 16 -14.79 2.32 32.22
CA GLU A 16 -14.81 1.53 33.48
C GLU A 16 -13.58 0.73 33.96
N ALA A 17 -12.36 0.91 33.44
CA ALA A 17 -11.16 0.37 34.08
C ALA A 17 -10.09 1.45 34.29
N GLU A 18 -9.36 1.38 35.41
CA GLU A 18 -8.17 2.18 35.69
C GLU A 18 -7.24 2.12 34.47
N VAL A 19 -7.14 3.23 33.74
CA VAL A 19 -6.63 3.21 32.38
C VAL A 19 -5.11 3.13 32.40
N ASP A 20 -4.56 1.98 32.00
CA ASP A 20 -3.13 1.78 31.78
C ASP A 20 -2.60 2.79 30.74
N PRO A 21 -1.77 3.78 31.14
CA PRO A 21 -1.25 4.78 30.23
C PRO A 21 -0.42 4.19 29.09
N GLU A 22 0.30 3.08 29.31
CA GLU A 22 1.08 2.42 28.25
C GLU A 22 0.17 1.86 27.16
N ARG A 23 -0.95 1.26 27.57
CA ARG A 23 -1.95 0.73 26.64
C ARG A 23 -2.58 1.83 25.80
N LEU A 24 -2.90 2.98 26.40
CA LEU A 24 -3.45 4.12 25.66
C LEU A 24 -2.46 4.65 24.62
N VAL A 25 -1.20 4.84 25.01
CA VAL A 25 -0.16 5.32 24.09
C VAL A 25 0.02 4.34 22.93
N ALA A 26 0.08 3.04 23.21
CA ALA A 26 0.18 2.02 22.17
C ALA A 26 -1.01 2.08 21.19
N GLN A 27 -2.24 2.20 21.70
CA GLN A 27 -3.44 2.33 20.88
C GLN A 27 -3.41 3.59 20.00
N GLN A 28 -2.97 4.73 20.55
CA GLN A 28 -2.84 5.98 19.81
C GLN A 28 -1.80 5.88 18.68
N VAL A 29 -0.66 5.23 18.93
CA VAL A 29 0.38 5.03 17.91
C VAL A 29 -0.16 4.15 16.77
N TYR A 30 -0.80 3.01 17.08
CA TYR A 30 -1.37 2.15 16.04
C TYR A 30 -2.47 2.86 15.25
N ALA A 31 -3.39 3.54 15.94
CA ALA A 31 -4.44 4.33 15.32
C ALA A 31 -3.88 5.34 14.31
N ALA A 32 -2.91 6.17 14.73
CA ALA A 32 -2.34 7.20 13.88
C ALA A 32 -1.63 6.61 12.63
N LEU A 33 -0.93 5.49 12.79
CA LEU A 33 -0.25 4.85 11.66
C LEU A 33 -1.21 4.16 10.69
N ILE A 34 -2.27 3.52 11.21
CA ILE A 34 -3.33 2.90 10.39
C ILE A 34 -4.09 3.98 9.62
N ASP A 35 -4.49 5.07 10.27
CA ASP A 35 -5.16 6.20 9.62
C ASP A 35 -4.27 6.83 8.54
N GLY A 36 -2.97 6.97 8.84
CA GLY A 36 -1.97 7.41 7.87
C GLY A 36 -1.91 6.49 6.65
N ALA A 37 -1.92 5.18 6.85
CA ALA A 37 -1.90 4.19 5.77
C ALA A 37 -3.18 4.23 4.93
N THR A 38 -4.35 4.23 5.58
CA THR A 38 -5.67 4.31 4.93
C THR A 38 -5.79 5.57 4.08
N THR A 39 -5.30 6.71 4.57
CA THR A 39 -5.33 7.99 3.86
C THR A 39 -4.34 8.01 2.70
N ALA A 40 -3.08 7.68 2.96
CA ALA A 40 -2.01 7.76 1.97
C ALA A 40 -2.21 6.78 0.82
N ALA A 41 -2.79 5.60 1.09
CA ALA A 41 -3.04 4.58 0.09
C ALA A 41 -4.47 4.59 -0.47
N ARG A 42 -5.29 5.56 -0.01
CA ARG A 42 -6.68 5.77 -0.45
C ARG A 42 -7.50 4.47 -0.44
N PHE A 43 -7.52 3.75 0.68
CA PHE A 43 -8.21 2.45 0.78
C PHE A 43 -9.68 2.51 0.34
N ALA A 44 -10.38 3.61 0.61
CA ALA A 44 -11.76 3.81 0.18
C ALA A 44 -11.95 3.88 -1.35
N ASP A 45 -10.88 4.17 -2.09
CA ASP A 45 -10.86 4.32 -3.55
C ASP A 45 -9.93 3.28 -4.20
N TRP A 46 -9.56 2.21 -3.47
CA TRP A 46 -8.49 1.28 -3.88
C TRP A 46 -8.69 0.73 -5.28
N TYR A 47 -9.88 0.18 -5.55
CA TYR A 47 -10.22 -0.41 -6.83
C TYR A 47 -10.07 0.60 -7.99
N ASN A 48 -10.59 1.80 -7.81
CA ASN A 48 -10.60 2.82 -8.86
C ASN A 48 -9.20 3.37 -9.13
N TRP A 49 -8.42 3.70 -8.10
CA TRP A 49 -7.11 4.28 -8.36
C TRP A 49 -6.12 3.23 -8.88
N THR A 50 -6.23 1.98 -8.41
CA THR A 50 -5.38 0.89 -8.91
C THR A 50 -5.70 0.49 -10.34
N SER A 51 -6.94 0.63 -10.82
CA SER A 51 -7.25 0.39 -12.24
C SER A 51 -6.50 1.35 -13.16
N TRP A 52 -6.37 2.62 -12.77
CA TRP A 52 -5.52 3.58 -13.47
C TRP A 52 -4.02 3.29 -13.35
N ALA A 53 -3.58 2.72 -12.23
CA ALA A 53 -2.19 2.32 -12.03
C ALA A 53 -1.82 1.02 -12.78
N LEU A 54 -2.82 0.19 -13.12
CA LEU A 54 -2.69 -1.07 -13.84
C LEU A 54 -3.04 -0.96 -15.34
N ALA A 55 -3.40 0.22 -15.81
CA ALA A 55 -3.64 0.47 -17.23
C ALA A 55 -2.35 0.28 -18.05
N PRO A 56 -2.45 0.04 -19.37
CA PRO A 56 -1.29 0.01 -20.28
C PRO A 56 -0.52 1.34 -20.31
N GLU A 57 -1.21 2.45 -20.11
CA GLU A 57 -0.65 3.79 -19.90
C GLU A 57 -0.98 4.24 -18.47
N PRO A 58 -0.21 3.78 -17.46
CA PRO A 58 -0.56 3.99 -16.08
C PRO A 58 -0.45 5.46 -15.68
N GLN A 59 -1.31 5.87 -14.74
CA GLN A 59 -1.33 7.24 -14.23
C GLN A 59 -1.58 7.29 -12.72
N TRP A 60 -0.90 8.22 -12.07
CA TRP A 60 -1.02 8.48 -10.64
C TRP A 60 -1.21 9.98 -10.40
N LYS A 61 -1.94 10.36 -9.35
CA LYS A 61 -1.96 11.77 -8.93
C LYS A 61 -0.65 12.10 -8.20
N GLU A 62 -0.03 13.23 -8.48
CA GLU A 62 1.27 13.60 -7.88
C GLU A 62 1.18 13.64 -6.35
N ASN A 63 0.12 14.26 -5.82
CA ASN A 63 -0.15 14.29 -4.38
C ASN A 63 -0.34 12.90 -3.74
N HIS A 64 -0.69 11.87 -4.52
CA HIS A 64 -0.81 10.50 -4.04
C HIS A 64 0.58 9.88 -3.84
N LEU A 65 1.46 10.06 -4.82
CA LEU A 65 2.83 9.59 -4.74
C LEU A 65 3.56 10.23 -3.55
N GLU A 66 3.38 11.53 -3.32
CA GLU A 66 3.95 12.23 -2.16
C GLU A 66 3.43 11.68 -0.83
N ALA A 67 2.11 11.46 -0.72
CA ALA A 67 1.49 10.91 0.48
C ALA A 67 2.05 9.52 0.83
N ILE A 68 2.27 8.68 -0.18
CA ILE A 68 2.88 7.35 -0.01
C ILE A 68 4.31 7.44 0.50
N GLN A 69 5.12 8.36 -0.04
CA GLN A 69 6.48 8.56 0.45
C GLN A 69 6.48 9.09 1.89
N GLN A 70 5.52 9.96 2.24
CA GLN A 70 5.37 10.44 3.61
C GLN A 70 4.97 9.30 4.55
N LEU A 71 4.02 8.44 4.17
CA LEU A 71 3.67 7.24 4.93
C LEU A 71 4.90 6.39 5.21
N ARG A 72 5.70 6.10 4.18
CA ARG A 72 6.90 5.28 4.33
C ARG A 72 7.88 5.87 5.34
N ARG A 73 8.14 7.18 5.29
CA ARG A 73 8.99 7.87 6.26
C ARG A 73 8.43 7.77 7.67
N THR A 74 7.14 8.03 7.85
CA THR A 74 6.48 7.97 9.15
C THR A 74 6.53 6.56 9.76
N VAL A 75 6.19 5.53 8.98
CA VAL A 75 6.21 4.13 9.44
C VAL A 75 7.62 3.65 9.74
N PHE A 76 8.61 4.07 8.94
CA PHE A 76 10.02 3.74 9.18
C PHE A 76 10.58 4.39 10.45
N ALA A 77 10.19 5.63 10.73
CA ALA A 77 10.66 6.39 11.89
C ALA A 77 9.85 6.14 13.18
N ALA A 78 8.77 5.36 13.10
CA ALA A 78 7.88 5.11 14.22
C ALA A 78 8.59 4.39 15.37
N ILE A 79 8.32 4.84 16.60
CA ILE A 79 8.68 4.10 17.82
C ILE A 79 7.56 3.10 18.08
N TRP A 80 7.86 1.82 17.84
CA TRP A 80 6.87 0.76 17.91
C TRP A 80 6.56 0.33 19.35
N PRO A 81 5.28 0.22 19.74
CA PRO A 81 4.89 -0.25 21.09
C PRO A 81 5.20 -1.72 21.36
N ALA A 82 5.48 -2.52 20.31
CA ALA A 82 5.79 -3.96 20.38
C ALA A 82 4.66 -4.81 21.01
N LYS A 83 3.41 -4.34 20.98
CA LYS A 83 2.24 -5.08 21.50
C LYS A 83 1.65 -6.04 20.45
N HIS A 84 1.75 -5.70 19.16
CA HIS A 84 1.20 -6.49 18.06
C HIS A 84 2.23 -6.71 16.93
N PRO A 85 3.27 -7.54 17.14
CA PRO A 85 4.37 -7.68 16.18
C PRO A 85 3.95 -7.99 14.74
N GLU A 86 2.91 -8.82 14.55
CA GLU A 86 2.40 -9.14 13.22
C GLU A 86 1.81 -7.91 12.51
N LEU A 87 1.04 -7.07 13.23
CA LEU A 87 0.49 -5.81 12.71
C LEU A 87 1.61 -4.83 12.32
N GLU A 88 2.62 -4.71 13.18
CA GLU A 88 3.76 -3.82 12.94
C GLU A 88 4.51 -4.22 11.68
N ILE A 89 4.79 -5.52 11.51
CA ILE A 89 5.44 -6.06 10.32
C ILE A 89 4.55 -5.85 9.09
N ALA A 90 3.24 -6.15 9.17
CA ALA A 90 2.33 -5.97 8.05
C ALA A 90 2.29 -4.50 7.58
N LEU A 91 2.26 -3.54 8.52
CA LEU A 91 2.26 -2.11 8.22
C LEU A 91 3.59 -1.63 7.64
N GLN A 92 4.72 -2.09 8.19
CA GLN A 92 6.04 -1.81 7.65
C GLN A 92 6.20 -2.34 6.23
N HIS A 93 5.80 -3.59 6.02
CA HIS A 93 5.86 -4.25 4.72
C HIS A 93 4.98 -3.55 3.69
N PHE A 94 3.74 -3.26 4.05
CA PHE A 94 2.82 -2.49 3.20
C PHE A 94 3.42 -1.13 2.80
N SER A 95 3.93 -0.37 3.77
CA SER A 95 4.55 0.94 3.49
C SER A 95 5.75 0.83 2.55
N LEU A 96 6.54 -0.24 2.66
CA LEU A 96 7.72 -0.47 1.84
C LEU A 96 7.34 -0.80 0.40
N VAL A 97 6.45 -1.77 0.21
CA VAL A 97 6.04 -2.21 -1.14
C VAL A 97 5.33 -1.10 -1.88
N LEU A 98 4.38 -0.40 -1.22
CA LEU A 98 3.66 0.70 -1.85
C LEU A 98 4.60 1.86 -2.20
N SER A 99 5.57 2.17 -1.34
CA SER A 99 6.60 3.17 -1.62
C SER A 99 7.52 2.76 -2.77
N LYS A 100 7.81 1.46 -2.91
CA LYS A 100 8.56 0.93 -4.05
C LYS A 100 7.75 1.10 -5.34
N ALA A 101 6.47 0.72 -5.34
CA ALA A 101 5.56 0.92 -6.48
C ALA A 101 5.54 2.39 -6.94
N ALA A 102 5.32 3.32 -6.01
CA ALA A 102 5.29 4.76 -6.30
C ALA A 102 6.62 5.29 -6.88
N ARG A 103 7.76 4.80 -6.37
CA ARG A 103 9.08 5.24 -6.86
C ARG A 103 9.40 4.65 -8.22
N THR A 104 9.16 3.35 -8.43
CA THR A 104 9.34 2.68 -9.73
C THR A 104 8.49 3.35 -10.80
N PHE A 105 7.23 3.68 -10.50
CA PHE A 105 6.39 4.41 -11.44
C PHE A 105 6.95 5.81 -11.78
N ARG A 106 7.50 6.52 -10.79
CA ARG A 106 8.05 7.87 -11.01
C ARG A 106 9.32 7.89 -11.88
N GLU A 107 10.07 6.79 -12.00
CA GLU A 107 11.30 6.73 -12.81
C GLU A 107 11.07 7.03 -14.29
N HIS A 108 9.91 6.64 -14.83
CA HIS A 108 9.47 6.94 -16.19
C HIS A 108 8.11 7.65 -16.19
N GLY A 109 7.87 8.50 -15.17
CA GLY A 109 6.68 9.31 -15.06
C GLY A 109 6.93 10.74 -15.53
N GLU A 110 6.10 11.25 -16.44
CA GLU A 110 6.08 12.67 -16.83
C GLU A 110 4.92 13.40 -16.13
N ILE A 111 5.20 14.59 -15.63
CA ILE A 111 4.22 15.43 -14.92
C ILE A 111 3.38 16.21 -15.93
N ASP A 112 2.07 16.00 -15.90
CA ASP A 112 1.05 16.78 -16.61
C ASP A 112 0.05 17.35 -15.59
N GLY A 113 0.27 18.60 -15.18
CA GLY A 113 -0.50 19.24 -14.12
C GLY A 113 -0.34 18.52 -12.78
N ASN A 114 -1.41 17.92 -12.26
CA ASN A 114 -1.42 17.14 -11.02
C ASN A 114 -1.43 15.61 -11.27
N ILE A 115 -1.24 15.19 -12.52
CA ILE A 115 -1.21 13.78 -12.91
C ILE A 115 0.20 13.47 -13.40
N VAL A 116 0.77 12.39 -12.89
CA VAL A 116 1.97 11.78 -13.45
C VAL A 116 1.51 10.66 -14.36
N ARG A 117 1.91 10.71 -15.63
CA ARG A 117 1.59 9.70 -16.65
C ARG A 117 2.83 8.95 -17.08
N ALA A 118 2.63 7.72 -17.53
CA ALA A 118 3.69 6.95 -18.16
C ALA A 118 4.31 7.69 -19.35
N ASP A 119 5.62 7.86 -19.30
CA ASP A 119 6.40 8.39 -20.39
C ASP A 119 6.64 7.31 -21.45
N MET A 120 6.01 7.47 -22.60
CA MET A 120 6.21 6.60 -23.76
C MET A 120 7.49 6.94 -24.52
N PHE A 121 8.63 6.88 -23.83
CA PHE A 121 9.95 7.29 -24.34
C PHE A 121 10.40 6.57 -25.62
N TYR A 122 9.83 5.40 -25.92
CA TYR A 122 10.04 4.67 -27.16
C TYR A 122 9.54 5.44 -28.40
N ARG A 123 8.49 6.27 -28.27
CA ARG A 123 7.95 7.09 -29.38
C ARG A 123 8.91 8.18 -29.86
N ARG A 124 9.96 8.49 -29.07
CA ARG A 124 11.00 9.47 -29.40
C ARG A 124 12.22 8.85 -30.10
N ALA A 125 12.16 7.57 -30.49
CA ALA A 125 13.23 6.91 -31.24
C ALA A 125 13.31 7.41 -32.68
N ASN A 126 14.53 7.48 -33.23
CA ASN A 126 14.81 7.93 -34.61
C ASN A 126 15.15 6.80 -35.59
N SER A 127 15.10 5.54 -35.14
CA SER A 127 15.25 4.35 -35.97
C SER A 127 14.35 3.23 -35.45
N GLU A 128 14.01 2.27 -36.31
CA GLU A 128 13.21 1.10 -35.97
C GLU A 128 13.88 0.22 -34.89
N VAL A 129 15.21 0.06 -34.96
CA VAL A 129 15.99 -0.70 -33.97
C VAL A 129 15.87 -0.05 -32.58
N LEU A 130 16.11 1.27 -32.50
CA LEU A 130 15.99 2.02 -31.24
C LEU A 130 14.55 2.07 -30.72
N TYR A 131 13.56 2.08 -31.62
CA TYR A 131 12.15 2.03 -31.25
C TYR A 131 11.84 0.71 -30.55
N ASN A 132 12.20 -0.43 -31.16
CA ASN A 132 11.92 -1.75 -30.61
C ASN A 132 12.63 -1.98 -29.27
N GLU A 133 13.92 -1.62 -29.16
CA GLU A 133 14.67 -1.73 -27.89
C GLU A 133 14.03 -0.92 -26.75
N ARG A 134 13.62 0.32 -27.04
CA ARG A 134 12.96 1.17 -26.04
C ARG A 134 11.54 0.72 -25.72
N HIS A 135 10.83 0.18 -26.70
CA HIS A 135 9.51 -0.38 -26.49
C HIS A 135 9.57 -1.58 -25.53
N ASP A 136 10.54 -2.48 -25.72
CA ASP A 136 10.74 -3.62 -24.82
C ASP A 136 11.12 -3.16 -23.40
N ALA A 137 11.98 -2.15 -23.27
CA ALA A 137 12.31 -1.54 -21.98
C ALA A 137 11.07 -0.92 -21.30
N PHE A 138 10.22 -0.22 -22.06
CA PHE A 138 8.97 0.34 -21.57
C PHE A 138 8.02 -0.75 -21.08
N MET A 139 7.83 -1.83 -21.86
CA MET A 139 6.98 -2.95 -21.47
C MET A 139 7.52 -3.68 -20.23
N GLY A 140 8.84 -3.80 -20.10
CA GLY A 140 9.48 -4.32 -18.89
C GLY A 140 9.19 -3.47 -17.65
N TRP A 141 9.28 -2.15 -17.77
CA TRP A 141 8.96 -1.22 -16.70
C TRP A 141 7.45 -1.23 -16.32
N ILE A 142 6.55 -1.28 -17.31
CA ILE A 142 5.10 -1.42 -17.08
C ILE A 142 4.82 -2.70 -16.28
N LYS A 143 5.42 -3.83 -16.69
CA LYS A 143 5.28 -5.10 -15.98
C LYS A 143 5.74 -4.98 -14.52
N GLU A 144 6.89 -4.35 -14.26
CA GLU A 144 7.37 -4.15 -12.89
C GLU A 144 6.39 -3.28 -12.07
N CYS A 145 5.87 -2.20 -12.66
CA CYS A 145 4.86 -1.36 -12.02
C CYS A 145 3.62 -2.17 -11.62
N HIS A 146 3.11 -2.99 -12.54
CA HIS A 146 1.93 -3.83 -12.28
C HIS A 146 2.19 -4.86 -11.19
N GLU A 147 3.32 -5.57 -11.25
CA GLU A 147 3.72 -6.55 -10.23
C GLU A 147 3.80 -5.91 -8.83
N LEU A 148 4.31 -4.67 -8.73
CA LEU A 148 4.39 -3.95 -7.47
C LEU A 148 3.01 -3.50 -6.95
N ILE A 149 2.04 -3.19 -7.81
CA ILE A 149 0.66 -2.92 -7.39
C ILE A 149 -0.03 -4.19 -6.91
N PHE A 150 0.19 -5.32 -7.57
CA PHE A 150 -0.30 -6.63 -7.09
C PHE A 150 0.26 -6.97 -5.71
N GLU A 151 1.58 -6.81 -5.53
CA GLU A 151 2.23 -7.05 -4.24
C GLU A 151 1.74 -6.06 -3.17
N ALA A 152 1.56 -4.78 -3.51
CA ALA A 152 0.99 -3.79 -2.60
C ALA A 152 -0.45 -4.16 -2.19
N THR A 153 -1.24 -4.75 -3.09
CA THR A 153 -2.59 -5.23 -2.79
C THR A 153 -2.57 -6.42 -1.84
N LYS A 154 -1.65 -7.37 -2.03
CA LYS A 154 -1.45 -8.48 -1.07
C LYS A 154 -1.11 -7.94 0.32
N ALA A 155 -0.21 -6.96 0.40
CA ALA A 155 0.19 -6.31 1.64
C ALA A 155 -0.95 -5.48 2.27
N ALA A 156 -1.76 -4.78 1.49
CA ALA A 156 -2.95 -4.08 1.98
C ALA A 156 -3.96 -5.05 2.62
N ASN A 157 -4.20 -6.19 1.95
CA ASN A 157 -5.11 -7.22 2.45
C ASN A 157 -4.59 -7.88 3.73
N TRP A 158 -3.27 -8.12 3.84
CA TRP A 158 -2.68 -8.63 5.08
C TRP A 158 -2.75 -7.60 6.21
N LEU A 159 -2.44 -6.33 5.92
CA LEU A 159 -2.58 -5.25 6.90
C LEU A 159 -4.03 -5.16 7.41
N ALA A 160 -5.02 -5.18 6.53
CA ALA A 160 -6.44 -5.14 6.93
C ALA A 160 -6.85 -6.36 7.78
N ASP A 161 -6.32 -7.56 7.51
CA ASP A 161 -6.51 -8.72 8.37
C ASP A 161 -5.95 -8.46 9.78
N CYS A 162 -4.74 -7.93 9.88
CA CYS A 162 -4.11 -7.61 11.16
C CYS A 162 -4.86 -6.50 11.91
N VAL A 163 -5.31 -5.46 11.22
CA VAL A 163 -6.11 -4.39 11.84
C VAL A 163 -7.41 -4.95 12.42
N ARG A 164 -8.11 -5.82 11.67
CA ARG A 164 -9.32 -6.49 12.18
C ARG A 164 -9.04 -7.38 13.38
N LYS A 165 -7.90 -8.09 13.38
CA LYS A 165 -7.51 -9.00 14.46
C LYS A 165 -7.10 -8.28 15.74
N TYR A 166 -6.37 -7.16 15.64
CA TYR A 166 -5.68 -6.56 16.79
C TYR A 166 -6.23 -5.20 17.23
N VAL A 167 -6.91 -4.46 16.34
CA VAL A 167 -7.30 -3.07 16.60
C VAL A 167 -8.81 -2.91 16.48
N ASN A 168 -9.38 -3.09 15.29
CA ASN A 168 -10.79 -2.83 15.03
C ASN A 168 -11.39 -3.92 14.14
N PRO A 169 -12.17 -4.88 14.69
CA PRO A 169 -12.83 -5.93 13.91
C PRO A 169 -13.74 -5.43 12.78
N MET A 170 -14.23 -4.18 12.87
CA MET A 170 -15.09 -3.56 11.86
C MET A 170 -14.34 -2.88 10.72
N PHE A 171 -13.00 -2.83 10.76
CA PHE A 171 -12.18 -2.19 9.73
C PHE A 171 -12.43 -2.81 8.35
N TYR A 172 -13.12 -2.06 7.47
CA TYR A 172 -13.55 -2.50 6.13
C TYR A 172 -14.30 -3.84 6.14
N ALA A 173 -15.08 -4.12 7.20
CA ALA A 173 -15.77 -5.40 7.33
C ALA A 173 -16.90 -5.61 6.30
N LEU A 174 -17.49 -4.52 5.78
CA LEU A 174 -18.56 -4.58 4.77
C LEU A 174 -18.00 -4.61 3.34
N GLU A 175 -16.97 -3.80 3.07
CA GLU A 175 -16.27 -3.76 1.79
C GLU A 175 -15.41 -5.00 1.56
N GLY A 176 -14.90 -5.60 2.64
CA GLY A 176 -14.13 -6.83 2.62
C GLY A 176 -12.68 -6.63 2.19
N LYS A 177 -12.25 -7.42 1.20
CA LYS A 177 -10.86 -7.46 0.73
C LYS A 177 -10.67 -6.46 -0.41
N PHE A 178 -9.48 -5.87 -0.47
CA PHE A 178 -9.07 -5.05 -1.60
C PHE A 178 -8.89 -5.93 -2.84
N ILE A 179 -9.51 -5.50 -3.93
CA ILE A 179 -9.44 -6.11 -5.26
C ILE A 179 -8.90 -5.10 -6.26
N VAL A 180 -8.37 -5.61 -7.38
CA VAL A 180 -7.87 -4.79 -8.49
C VAL A 180 -8.49 -5.24 -9.80
N ALA A 181 -8.76 -4.30 -10.69
CA ALA A 181 -9.11 -4.60 -12.08
C ALA A 181 -7.82 -4.78 -12.89
N TYR A 182 -7.70 -5.90 -13.59
CA TYR A 182 -6.58 -6.17 -14.48
C TYR A 182 -7.07 -6.47 -15.89
N GLU A 183 -6.49 -5.76 -16.86
CA GLU A 183 -6.81 -5.92 -18.27
C GLU A 183 -5.76 -6.81 -18.94
N SER A 184 -6.21 -7.89 -19.57
CA SER A 184 -5.37 -8.75 -20.41
C SER A 184 -6.03 -8.92 -21.77
N GLY A 185 -5.55 -8.14 -22.75
CA GLY A 185 -6.17 -8.05 -24.06
C GLY A 185 -7.56 -7.42 -23.98
N PHE A 186 -8.60 -8.16 -24.38
CA PHE A 186 -10.00 -7.71 -24.34
C PHE A 186 -10.75 -8.12 -23.07
N ASN A 187 -10.09 -8.81 -22.14
CA ASN A 187 -10.71 -9.29 -20.91
C ASN A 187 -10.31 -8.42 -19.73
N VAL A 188 -11.32 -7.93 -19.00
CA VAL A 188 -11.16 -7.29 -17.70
C VAL A 188 -11.52 -8.32 -16.64
N SER A 189 -10.61 -8.57 -15.71
CA SER A 189 -10.82 -9.50 -14.60
C SER A 189 -10.59 -8.80 -13.27
N ASP A 190 -11.50 -9.00 -12.32
CA ASP A 190 -11.28 -8.61 -10.94
C ASP A 190 -10.42 -9.66 -10.24
N LEU A 191 -9.30 -9.23 -9.68
CA LEU A 191 -8.37 -10.08 -8.96
C LEU A 191 -8.37 -9.70 -7.49
N ARG A 192 -8.22 -10.71 -6.63
CA ARG A 192 -8.07 -10.55 -5.17
C ARG A 192 -6.70 -11.08 -4.72
N PRO A 193 -5.62 -10.30 -4.90
CA PRO A 193 -4.28 -10.71 -4.49
C PRO A 193 -4.19 -10.85 -2.97
N GLU A 194 -3.75 -12.01 -2.51
CA GLU A 194 -3.49 -12.26 -1.08
C GLU A 194 -2.19 -13.05 -0.91
N TYR A 195 -1.49 -12.80 0.21
CA TYR A 195 -0.43 -13.72 0.63
C TYR A 195 -1.04 -15.02 1.14
N SER A 196 -0.49 -16.14 0.67
CA SER A 196 -0.61 -17.44 1.33
C SER A 196 -0.03 -17.38 2.75
N ILE A 197 -0.41 -18.36 3.58
CA ILE A 197 0.10 -18.48 4.95
C ILE A 197 1.63 -18.59 4.94
N GLN A 198 2.19 -19.40 4.03
CA GLN A 198 3.63 -19.60 3.93
C GLN A 198 4.37 -18.32 3.53
N GLU A 199 3.79 -17.49 2.67
CA GLU A 199 4.38 -16.19 2.32
C GLU A 199 4.39 -15.24 3.53
N ARG A 200 3.31 -15.18 4.31
CA ARG A 200 3.24 -14.35 5.53
C ARG A 200 4.30 -14.78 6.54
N GLU A 201 4.46 -16.09 6.78
CA GLU A 201 5.47 -16.63 7.70
C GLU A 201 6.90 -16.27 7.28
N ARG A 202 7.20 -16.36 5.97
CA ARG A 202 8.50 -15.95 5.42
C ARG A 202 8.75 -14.46 5.64
N LEU A 203 7.76 -13.61 5.38
CA LEU A 203 7.86 -12.16 5.59
C LEU A 203 8.08 -11.85 7.07
N ILE A 204 7.34 -12.47 7.98
CA ILE A 204 7.53 -12.31 9.43
C ILE A 204 8.97 -12.66 9.82
N THR A 205 9.47 -13.80 9.36
CA THR A 205 10.84 -14.26 9.64
C THR A 205 11.88 -13.27 9.11
N GLN A 206 11.69 -12.76 7.88
CA GLN A 206 12.59 -11.79 7.27
C GLN A 206 12.69 -10.49 8.08
N TYR A 207 11.55 -9.95 8.54
CA TYR A 207 11.53 -8.71 9.33
C TYR A 207 12.11 -8.90 10.73
N GLN A 208 11.88 -10.06 11.36
CA GLN A 208 12.49 -10.39 12.65
C GLN A 208 14.01 -10.58 12.54
N GLY A 209 14.50 -11.12 11.42
CA GLY A 209 15.94 -11.23 11.17
C GLY A 209 16.65 -9.88 10.96
N LEU A 210 15.91 -8.84 10.53
CA LEU A 210 16.43 -7.48 10.36
C LEU A 210 16.48 -6.69 11.67
N SER A 211 15.53 -6.91 12.59
CA SER A 211 15.50 -6.24 13.90
C SER A 211 16.53 -6.79 14.90
N GLY A 212 17.01 -8.01 14.70
CA GLY A 212 18.05 -8.65 15.51
C GLY A 212 19.50 -8.25 15.18
N ARG A 213 19.72 -7.41 14.16
CA ARG A 213 21.04 -6.82 13.86
C ARG A 213 21.19 -5.48 14.58
N LYS A 214 21.38 -5.53 15.90
CA LYS A 214 21.91 -4.43 16.70
C LYS A 214 23.30 -4.76 17.18
#